data_AF-A0A4V6BKM1-F1
#
_entry.id   AF-A0A4V6BKM1-F1
#
_cell.length_a   1.000
_cell.length_b   1.000
_cell.length_c   1.000
_cell.angle_alpha   90.00
_cell.angle_beta   90.00
_cell.angle_gamma   90.00
#
_symmetry.space_group_name_H-M   'P 1'
#
loop_
_entity.id
_entity.type
_entity.pdbx_description
1 polymer ?
#
loop_
_entity_poly.entity_id
_entity_poly.type
_entity_poly.pdbx_seq_one_letter_code
_entity_poly.pdbx_strand_id
1 'polypeptide(L)'
;MNLHSNLQYPLLKYLSEEFTGVFYQNELTCLNRMLILYHNRYIFSIYDDTENYLDDYERYLEKPLNLWYLTAFKRERIEMVRKRMYFLLKNNRQIFDQLLARKDYSSWEAKKQTILEIYRWLEALPSGIQPPSDIDCNQWKLELETAIAPFLSASTQPMAVKSSKKSAYEHFCQVLSGADQREKRQKFERLISVLTREQWIAPTDNDGVYRFRNTGRGARLQLAALYYVLNKQGHIAQELMATQIAALFDSWLSHHISRDSFVKAFQPEQQDAFNCSVRQPRHKYVQDCTLLIRDL
;
A
#
# COMPACT_ATOMS: atom_id res chain seq x y z
N MET A 1 -6.09 2.17 -3.79
CA MET A 1 -4.71 1.60 -3.72
C MET A 1 -3.87 2.56 -2.89
N ASN A 2 -3.53 2.18 -1.65
CA ASN A 2 -2.83 3.03 -0.67
C ASN A 2 -1.33 3.12 -0.99
N LEU A 3 -0.84 4.33 -1.24
CA LEU A 3 0.56 4.58 -1.54
C LEU A 3 1.46 4.34 -0.32
N HIS A 4 0.93 4.44 0.90
CA HIS A 4 1.64 4.04 2.13
C HIS A 4 1.92 2.53 2.26
N SER A 5 1.40 1.67 1.37
CA SER A 5 1.80 0.25 1.31
C SER A 5 2.92 -0.04 0.31
N ASN A 6 3.50 1.01 -0.28
CA ASN A 6 4.75 0.96 -1.04
C ASN A 6 5.76 1.89 -0.33
N LEU A 7 6.43 1.38 0.70
CA LEU A 7 7.67 2.02 1.22
C LEU A 7 8.75 2.16 0.13
N GLN A 8 8.56 1.51 -1.02
CA GLN A 8 9.18 1.84 -2.30
C GLN A 8 8.09 1.67 -3.35
N TYR A 9 7.66 2.73 -4.03
CA TYR A 9 6.98 2.52 -5.30
C TYR A 9 8.01 1.87 -6.23
N PRO A 10 7.87 0.58 -6.62
CA PRO A 10 8.98 -0.11 -7.25
C PRO A 10 9.41 0.64 -8.49
N LEU A 11 10.70 0.96 -8.63
CA LEU A 11 11.20 1.78 -9.74
C LEU A 11 10.73 1.23 -11.10
N LEU A 12 10.78 -0.09 -11.28
CA LEU A 12 10.28 -0.74 -12.49
C LEU A 12 8.79 -0.50 -12.74
N LYS A 13 7.98 -0.48 -11.69
CA LYS A 13 6.55 -0.15 -11.78
C LYS A 13 6.35 1.32 -12.10
N TYR A 14 7.08 2.22 -11.44
CA TYR A 14 7.06 3.66 -11.73
C TYR A 14 7.38 3.90 -13.20
N LEU A 15 8.52 3.37 -13.67
CA LEU A 15 8.97 3.52 -15.04
C LEU A 15 7.97 2.92 -16.02
N SER A 16 7.44 1.73 -15.75
CA SER A 16 6.40 1.13 -16.59
C SER A 16 5.17 2.03 -16.74
N GLU A 17 4.65 2.57 -15.64
CA GLU A 17 3.48 3.44 -15.66
C GLU A 17 3.76 4.82 -16.25
N GLU A 18 4.98 5.34 -16.07
CA GLU A 18 5.45 6.56 -16.72
C GLU A 18 5.54 6.38 -18.23
N PHE A 19 6.25 5.34 -18.68
CA PHE A 19 6.45 5.06 -20.10
C PHE A 19 5.13 4.71 -20.79
N THR A 20 4.20 4.03 -20.12
CA THR A 20 2.89 3.68 -20.73
C THR A 20 1.87 4.82 -20.69
N GLY A 21 2.17 5.92 -19.98
CA GLY A 21 1.26 7.06 -19.78
C GLY A 21 0.14 6.81 -18.77
N VAL A 22 0.22 5.74 -17.97
CA VAL A 22 -0.81 5.35 -17.00
C VAL A 22 -1.04 6.43 -15.95
N PHE A 23 0.01 7.15 -15.55
CA PHE A 23 -0.10 8.27 -14.61
C PHE A 23 -0.89 9.47 -15.13
N TYR A 24 -1.25 9.51 -16.41
CA TYR A 24 -1.99 10.62 -17.01
C TYR A 24 -3.32 10.17 -17.60
N GLN A 25 -3.88 9.07 -17.11
CA GLN A 25 -5.23 8.63 -17.51
C GLN A 25 -6.29 9.62 -17.00
N ASN A 26 -6.10 10.16 -15.80
CA ASN A 26 -6.99 11.13 -15.15
C ASN A 26 -6.25 11.89 -14.03
N GLU A 27 -6.93 12.84 -13.41
CA GLU A 27 -6.41 13.70 -12.35
C GLU A 27 -5.97 12.89 -11.12
N LEU A 28 -6.67 11.80 -10.79
CA LEU A 28 -6.32 10.93 -9.67
C LEU A 28 -5.01 10.16 -9.88
N THR A 29 -4.78 9.64 -11.08
CA THR A 29 -3.52 8.96 -11.45
C THR A 29 -2.37 9.96 -11.54
N CYS A 30 -2.64 11.19 -12.00
CA CYS A 30 -1.65 12.26 -12.04
C CYS A 30 -1.29 12.74 -10.62
N LEU A 31 -2.29 12.88 -9.75
CA LEU A 31 -2.11 13.16 -8.33
C LEU A 31 -1.28 12.07 -7.64
N ASN A 32 -1.55 10.78 -7.95
CA ASN A 32 -0.73 9.68 -7.43
C ASN A 32 0.74 9.81 -7.83
N ARG A 33 1.02 10.17 -9.09
CA ARG A 33 2.39 10.42 -9.57
C ARG A 33 3.06 11.54 -8.79
N MET A 34 2.36 12.66 -8.60
CA MET A 34 2.85 13.78 -7.79
C MET A 34 3.20 13.34 -6.37
N LEU A 35 2.35 12.54 -5.72
CA LEU A 35 2.61 12.10 -4.35
C LEU A 35 3.80 11.11 -4.26
N ILE A 36 4.01 10.27 -5.28
CA ILE A 36 5.20 9.40 -5.36
C ILE A 36 6.48 10.24 -5.43
N LEU A 37 6.49 11.24 -6.32
CA LEU A 37 7.65 12.11 -6.50
C LEU A 37 7.94 12.96 -5.25
N TYR A 38 6.90 13.50 -4.62
CA TYR A 38 7.02 14.20 -3.33
C TYR A 38 7.61 13.30 -2.25
N HIS A 39 7.06 12.09 -2.09
CA HIS A 39 7.52 11.14 -1.08
C HIS A 39 8.97 10.73 -1.32
N ASN A 40 9.37 10.49 -2.57
CA ASN A 40 10.76 10.19 -2.90
C ASN A 40 11.69 11.35 -2.53
N ARG A 41 11.30 12.61 -2.80
CA ARG A 41 12.10 13.78 -2.41
C ARG A 41 12.23 13.88 -0.89
N TYR A 42 11.13 13.67 -0.17
CA TYR A 42 11.12 13.68 1.30
C TYR A 42 12.01 12.59 1.91
N ILE A 43 12.00 11.37 1.35
CA ILE A 43 12.71 10.22 1.93
C ILE A 43 14.20 10.16 1.52
N PHE A 44 14.52 10.50 0.27
CA PHE A 44 15.88 10.31 -0.28
C PHE A 44 16.76 11.55 -0.22
N SER A 45 16.25 12.70 0.20
CA SER A 45 17.06 13.91 0.37
C SER A 45 17.83 13.88 1.69
N ILE A 46 19.07 14.37 1.67
CA ILE A 46 19.94 14.49 2.86
C ILE A 46 19.42 15.60 3.80
N TYR A 47 18.78 16.61 3.22
CA TYR A 47 18.10 17.71 3.89
C TYR A 47 16.68 17.77 3.33
N ASP A 48 15.67 17.99 4.18
CA ASP A 48 14.29 18.13 3.73
C ASP A 48 14.19 19.31 2.74
N ASP A 49 14.14 18.97 1.45
CA ASP A 49 14.07 19.89 0.32
C ASP A 49 12.67 19.86 -0.29
N THR A 50 11.64 19.57 0.51
CA THR A 50 10.26 19.53 0.02
C THR A 50 9.62 20.91 -0.14
N GLU A 51 10.21 21.96 0.43
CA GLU A 51 9.66 23.33 0.44
C GLU A 51 9.33 23.85 -0.97
N ASN A 52 10.21 23.60 -1.95
CA ASN A 52 10.04 24.05 -3.33
C ASN A 52 9.39 23.01 -4.26
N TYR A 53 8.88 21.90 -3.71
CA TYR A 53 8.44 20.76 -4.51
C TYR A 53 7.30 21.13 -5.48
N LEU A 54 6.30 21.86 -5.01
CA LEU A 54 5.16 22.23 -5.86
C LEU A 54 5.55 23.21 -6.96
N ASP A 55 6.51 24.11 -6.72
CA ASP A 55 7.05 25.00 -7.75
C ASP A 55 7.79 24.23 -8.84
N ASP A 56 8.59 23.23 -8.46
CA ASP A 56 9.27 22.35 -9.40
C ASP A 56 8.28 21.47 -10.18
N TYR A 57 7.21 21.02 -9.52
CA TYR A 57 6.14 20.26 -10.15
C TYR A 57 5.34 21.09 -11.15
N GLU A 58 5.06 22.36 -10.83
CA GLU A 58 4.43 23.31 -11.74
C GLU A 58 5.26 23.52 -13.01
N ARG A 59 6.56 23.84 -12.86
CA ARG A 59 7.49 23.96 -13.98
C ARG A 59 7.62 22.68 -14.79
N TYR A 60 7.51 21.52 -14.13
CA TYR A 60 7.51 20.23 -14.80
C TYR A 60 6.27 20.05 -15.68
N LEU A 61 5.08 20.42 -15.20
CA LEU A 61 3.82 20.27 -15.94
C LEU A 61 3.76 21.18 -17.17
N GLU A 62 4.34 22.38 -17.09
CA GLU A 62 4.39 23.36 -18.19
C GLU A 62 5.23 22.87 -19.38
N LYS A 63 6.26 22.05 -19.13
CA LYS A 63 7.15 21.55 -20.19
C LYS A 63 6.46 20.48 -21.03
N PRO A 64 6.64 20.46 -22.37
CA PRO A 64 6.12 19.37 -23.19
C PRO A 64 6.84 18.05 -22.88
N LEU A 65 6.11 16.93 -22.89
CA LEU A 65 6.75 15.61 -22.78
C LEU A 65 7.05 15.02 -24.15
N ASN A 66 8.29 14.55 -24.33
CA ASN A 66 8.69 13.87 -25.55
C ASN A 66 8.35 12.36 -25.49
N LEU A 67 7.09 12.01 -25.74
CA LEU A 67 6.57 10.63 -25.70
C LEU A 67 6.18 10.12 -27.09
N TRP A 68 7.06 10.34 -28.08
CA TRP A 68 6.82 10.03 -29.51
C TRP A 68 6.40 8.59 -29.78
N TYR A 69 6.78 7.65 -28.91
CA TYR A 69 6.50 6.22 -29.01
C TYR A 69 5.06 5.85 -28.55
N LEU A 70 4.30 6.78 -27.96
CA LEU A 70 2.87 6.60 -27.64
C LEU A 70 1.99 7.02 -28.82
N THR A 71 0.78 6.47 -28.91
CA THR A 71 -0.20 6.86 -29.94
C THR A 71 -0.63 8.33 -29.79
N ALA A 72 -1.02 8.98 -30.89
CA ALA A 72 -1.46 10.38 -30.88
C ALA A 72 -2.55 10.66 -29.83
N PHE A 73 -3.59 9.83 -29.80
CA PHE A 73 -4.66 9.90 -28.80
C PHE A 73 -4.16 9.83 -27.35
N LYS A 74 -3.19 8.95 -27.05
CA LYS A 74 -2.60 8.87 -25.70
C LYS A 74 -1.81 10.13 -25.36
N ARG A 75 -1.05 10.67 -26.32
CA ARG A 75 -0.29 11.92 -26.12
C ARG A 75 -1.23 13.11 -25.87
N GLU A 76 -2.31 13.22 -26.64
CA GLU A 76 -3.35 14.24 -26.43
C GLU A 76 -3.97 14.14 -25.04
N ARG A 77 -4.32 12.93 -24.58
CA ARG A 77 -4.83 12.71 -23.22
C ARG A 77 -3.81 13.14 -22.15
N ILE A 78 -2.55 12.78 -22.33
CA ILE A 78 -1.46 13.15 -21.41
C ILE A 78 -1.34 14.67 -21.30
N GLU A 79 -1.25 15.37 -22.42
CA GLU A 79 -1.15 16.82 -22.46
C GLU A 79 -2.38 17.49 -21.85
N MET A 80 -3.58 16.98 -22.14
CA MET A 80 -4.83 17.49 -21.56
C MET A 80 -4.84 17.38 -20.03
N VAL A 81 -4.49 16.21 -19.47
CA VAL A 81 -4.45 16.03 -18.00
C VAL A 81 -3.36 16.90 -17.37
N ARG A 82 -2.18 17.02 -18.00
CA ARG A 82 -1.10 17.89 -17.52
C ARG A 82 -1.52 19.35 -17.47
N LYS A 83 -2.17 19.86 -18.52
CA LYS A 83 -2.69 21.23 -18.58
C LYS A 83 -3.75 21.50 -17.51
N ARG A 84 -4.66 20.55 -17.28
CA ARG A 84 -5.64 20.62 -16.18
C ARG A 84 -4.97 20.71 -14.81
N MET A 85 -3.98 19.86 -14.54
CA MET A 85 -3.23 19.88 -13.29
C MET A 85 -2.40 21.15 -13.11
N TYR A 86 -1.79 21.66 -14.18
CA TYR A 86 -1.06 22.93 -14.18
C TYR A 86 -2.00 24.09 -13.86
N PHE A 87 -3.16 24.15 -14.55
CA PHE A 87 -4.18 25.16 -14.33
C PHE A 87 -4.69 25.14 -12.88
N LEU A 88 -4.94 23.96 -12.30
CA LEU A 88 -5.30 23.80 -10.90
C LEU A 88 -4.22 24.33 -9.96
N LEU A 89 -2.98 23.90 -10.16
CA LEU A 89 -1.87 24.26 -9.28
C LEU A 89 -1.61 25.77 -9.28
N LYS A 90 -1.71 26.41 -10.45
CA LYS A 90 -1.52 27.86 -10.62
C LYS A 90 -2.63 28.70 -9.98
N ASN A 91 -3.89 28.23 -10.05
CA ASN A 91 -5.05 29.03 -9.65
C ASN A 91 -5.62 28.64 -8.27
N ASN A 92 -5.30 27.46 -7.77
CA ASN A 92 -5.71 26.97 -6.46
C ASN A 92 -4.68 25.99 -5.87
N ARG A 93 -3.45 26.48 -5.68
CA ARG A 93 -2.35 25.75 -5.06
C ARG A 93 -2.70 25.17 -3.68
N GLN A 94 -3.57 25.87 -2.95
CA GLN A 94 -3.94 25.52 -1.58
C GLN A 94 -4.50 24.09 -1.46
N ILE A 95 -5.20 23.57 -2.47
CA ILE A 95 -5.69 22.18 -2.48
C ILE A 95 -4.52 21.19 -2.33
N PHE A 96 -3.40 21.45 -3.01
CA PHE A 96 -2.21 20.60 -2.97
C PHE A 96 -1.43 20.80 -1.67
N ASP A 97 -1.28 22.04 -1.20
CA ASP A 97 -0.64 22.34 0.09
C ASP A 97 -1.39 21.64 1.24
N GLN A 98 -2.72 21.72 1.25
CA GLN A 98 -3.57 21.04 2.22
C GLN A 98 -3.40 19.53 2.16
N LEU A 99 -3.33 18.94 0.97
CA LEU A 99 -3.07 17.52 0.81
C LEU A 99 -1.70 17.13 1.40
N LEU A 100 -0.63 17.83 1.04
CA LEU A 100 0.74 17.50 1.45
C LEU A 100 0.99 17.73 2.95
N ALA A 101 0.29 18.67 3.57
CA ALA A 101 0.37 18.92 5.01
C ALA A 101 -0.26 17.81 5.88
N ARG A 102 -1.07 16.93 5.28
CA ARG A 102 -1.73 15.84 6.02
C ARG A 102 -0.74 14.75 6.40
N LYS A 103 -0.85 14.21 7.62
CA LYS A 103 -0.09 13.02 8.04
C LYS A 103 -0.40 11.77 7.20
N ASP A 104 -1.58 11.72 6.57
CA ASP A 104 -2.06 10.61 5.75
C ASP A 104 -2.15 10.98 4.26
N TYR A 105 -1.36 11.94 3.77
CA TYR A 105 -1.48 12.50 2.41
C TYR A 105 -1.51 11.45 1.28
N SER A 106 -0.96 10.25 1.48
CA SER A 106 -0.95 9.20 0.45
C SER A 106 -2.07 8.15 0.60
N SER A 107 -2.93 8.31 1.61
CA SER A 107 -4.12 7.49 1.83
C SER A 107 -5.11 7.65 0.67
N TRP A 108 -5.93 6.62 0.47
CA TRP A 108 -7.02 6.65 -0.48
C TRP A 108 -8.03 7.75 -0.14
N GLU A 109 -8.32 7.92 1.14
CA GLU A 109 -9.23 8.90 1.69
C GLU A 109 -8.76 10.33 1.41
N ALA A 110 -7.47 10.62 1.64
CA ALA A 110 -6.88 11.93 1.36
C ALA A 110 -6.99 12.27 -0.13
N LYS A 111 -6.64 11.33 -1.01
CA LYS A 111 -6.74 11.53 -2.47
C LYS A 111 -8.19 11.72 -2.92
N LYS A 112 -9.11 10.90 -2.42
CA LYS A 112 -10.54 11.03 -2.71
C LYS A 112 -11.04 12.41 -2.33
N GLN A 113 -10.68 12.88 -1.13
CA GLN A 113 -11.07 14.19 -0.64
C GLN A 113 -10.51 15.32 -1.50
N THR A 114 -9.24 15.23 -1.91
CA THR A 114 -8.63 16.20 -2.83
C THR A 114 -9.32 16.23 -4.19
N ILE A 115 -9.70 15.07 -4.75
CA ILE A 115 -10.46 15.04 -6.00
C ILE A 115 -11.85 15.69 -5.85
N LEU A 116 -12.51 15.54 -4.71
CA LEU A 116 -13.76 16.23 -4.40
C LEU A 116 -13.57 17.75 -4.26
N GLU A 117 -12.48 18.19 -3.65
CA GLU A 117 -12.13 19.62 -3.54
C GLU A 117 -11.85 20.25 -4.90
N ILE A 118 -11.14 19.53 -5.78
CA ILE A 118 -10.94 19.93 -7.18
C ILE A 118 -12.30 20.09 -7.88
N TYR A 119 -13.18 19.09 -7.76
CA TYR A 119 -14.51 19.15 -8.38
C TYR A 119 -15.32 20.34 -7.87
N ARG A 120 -15.41 20.54 -6.55
CA ARG A 120 -16.13 21.67 -5.95
C ARG A 120 -15.55 23.02 -6.36
N TRP A 121 -14.22 23.12 -6.46
CA TRP A 121 -13.58 24.33 -6.94
C TRP A 121 -13.93 24.62 -8.41
N LEU A 122 -13.98 23.59 -9.26
CA LEU A 122 -14.42 23.75 -10.65
C LEU A 122 -15.89 24.15 -10.74
N GLU A 123 -16.77 23.59 -9.89
CA GLU A 123 -18.18 24.00 -9.82
C GLU A 123 -18.30 25.48 -9.43
N ALA A 124 -17.55 25.89 -8.41
CA ALA A 124 -17.53 27.25 -7.88
C ALA A 124 -16.41 28.12 -8.51
N LEU A 125 -16.05 27.88 -9.78
CA LEU A 125 -14.93 28.56 -10.43
C LEU A 125 -15.10 30.09 -10.30
N PRO A 126 -14.16 30.80 -9.67
CA PRO A 126 -14.29 32.24 -9.45
C PRO A 126 -14.41 33.00 -10.78
N SER A 127 -15.28 34.01 -10.83
CA SER A 127 -15.64 34.76 -12.04
C SER A 127 -14.46 35.42 -12.78
N GLY A 128 -13.31 35.58 -12.10
CA GLY A 128 -12.08 36.15 -12.65
C GLY A 128 -11.06 35.12 -13.16
N ILE A 129 -11.33 33.82 -13.02
CA ILE A 129 -10.44 32.74 -13.45
C ILE A 129 -11.02 32.12 -14.72
N GLN A 130 -10.34 32.30 -15.84
CA GLN A 130 -10.76 31.70 -17.11
C GLN A 130 -9.84 30.52 -17.45
N PRO A 131 -10.39 29.33 -17.70
CA PRO A 131 -9.61 28.22 -18.20
C PRO A 131 -9.03 28.57 -19.58
N PRO A 132 -7.80 28.14 -19.89
CA PRO A 132 -7.28 28.14 -21.25
C PRO A 132 -8.29 27.56 -22.25
N SER A 133 -8.30 28.07 -23.48
CA SER A 133 -9.29 27.70 -24.51
C SER A 133 -9.29 26.22 -24.89
N ASP A 134 -8.21 25.52 -24.59
CA ASP A 134 -8.00 24.09 -24.82
C ASP A 134 -8.40 23.21 -23.61
N ILE A 135 -8.92 23.81 -22.53
CA ILE A 135 -9.53 23.10 -21.40
C ILE A 135 -11.04 23.27 -21.46
N ASP A 136 -11.74 22.21 -21.88
CA ASP A 136 -13.20 22.14 -21.74
C ASP A 136 -13.57 21.83 -20.28
N CYS A 137 -13.94 22.88 -19.54
CA CYS A 137 -14.35 22.76 -18.15
C CYS A 137 -15.64 21.97 -17.94
N ASN A 138 -16.57 21.97 -18.89
CA ASN A 138 -17.83 21.22 -18.75
C ASN A 138 -17.56 19.73 -18.91
N GLN A 139 -16.79 19.36 -19.94
CA GLN A 139 -16.34 17.99 -20.14
C GLN A 139 -15.47 17.52 -18.97
N TRP A 140 -14.61 18.39 -18.43
CA TRP A 140 -13.80 18.06 -17.27
C TRP A 140 -14.62 17.79 -16.02
N LYS A 141 -15.61 18.65 -15.72
CA LYS A 141 -16.56 18.41 -14.61
C LYS A 141 -17.26 17.08 -14.77
N LEU A 142 -17.75 16.76 -15.97
CA LEU A 142 -18.43 15.50 -16.25
C LEU A 142 -17.50 14.29 -16.08
N GLU A 143 -16.23 14.39 -16.51
CA GLU A 143 -15.23 13.33 -16.33
C GLU A 143 -14.92 13.11 -14.85
N LEU A 144 -14.76 14.18 -14.07
CA LEU A 144 -14.56 14.10 -12.63
C LEU A 144 -15.80 13.56 -11.93
N GLU A 145 -16.99 14.05 -12.29
CA GLU A 145 -18.25 13.55 -11.77
C GLU A 145 -18.42 12.06 -12.07
N THR A 146 -18.09 11.60 -13.27
CA THR A 146 -18.12 10.18 -13.63
C THR A 146 -17.09 9.37 -12.83
N ALA A 147 -15.89 9.91 -12.64
CA ALA A 147 -14.87 9.28 -11.81
C ALA A 147 -15.29 9.24 -10.33
N ILE A 148 -16.07 10.23 -9.88
CA ILE A 148 -16.54 10.41 -8.51
C ILE A 148 -17.90 9.75 -8.24
N ALA A 149 -18.71 9.49 -9.25
CA ALA A 149 -20.07 8.96 -9.13
C ALA A 149 -20.12 7.61 -8.41
N PRO A 150 -19.19 6.65 -8.65
CA PRO A 150 -19.07 5.44 -7.82
C PRO A 150 -18.74 5.74 -6.35
N PHE A 151 -18.18 6.92 -6.04
CA PHE A 151 -17.83 7.35 -4.69
C PHE A 151 -18.94 8.11 -3.97
N LEU A 152 -19.92 8.68 -4.69
CA LEU A 152 -21.07 9.43 -4.18
C LEU A 152 -22.33 8.56 -4.04
N SER A 153 -22.54 7.63 -4.99
CA SER A 153 -23.62 6.64 -4.93
C SER A 153 -23.40 5.55 -3.86
N ALA A 154 -22.21 5.51 -3.26
CA ALA A 154 -21.89 4.68 -2.11
C ALA A 154 -22.36 5.32 -0.79
N SER A 155 -23.68 5.42 -0.60
CA SER A 155 -24.30 5.41 0.73
C SER A 155 -25.30 4.26 0.78
N THR A 156 -25.16 3.39 1.78
CA THR A 156 -26.04 2.24 2.11
C THR A 156 -26.04 1.00 1.20
N GLN A 157 -24.88 0.59 0.71
CA GLN A 157 -24.51 -0.82 0.91
C GLN A 157 -23.14 -0.85 1.57
N PRO A 158 -22.92 -1.65 2.61
CA PRO A 158 -21.57 -1.95 3.03
C PRO A 158 -20.96 -2.76 1.89
N MET A 159 -20.35 -2.06 0.92
CA MET A 159 -19.14 -2.58 0.33
C MET A 159 -18.33 -3.04 1.51
N ALA A 160 -17.97 -4.32 1.56
CA ALA A 160 -17.07 -4.83 2.57
C ALA A 160 -15.83 -3.95 2.51
N VAL A 161 -15.80 -2.95 3.39
CA VAL A 161 -14.64 -2.15 3.69
C VAL A 161 -13.71 -3.24 4.20
N LYS A 162 -12.76 -3.65 3.37
CA LYS A 162 -11.51 -4.18 3.87
C LYS A 162 -10.93 -3.04 4.67
N SER A 163 -11.44 -2.90 5.89
CA SER A 163 -10.83 -2.12 6.92
C SER A 163 -9.50 -2.82 7.10
N SER A 164 -8.47 -2.32 6.42
CA SER A 164 -7.20 -2.30 7.10
C SER A 164 -7.40 -1.33 8.25
N LYS A 165 -8.07 -1.80 9.32
CA LYS A 165 -7.76 -1.33 10.65
C LYS A 165 -6.23 -1.35 10.65
N LYS A 166 -5.61 -0.16 10.70
CA LYS A 166 -4.19 -0.05 11.01
C LYS A 166 -3.97 -1.09 12.10
N SER A 167 -3.08 -2.04 11.82
CA SER A 167 -2.73 -3.02 12.84
C SER A 167 -2.40 -2.20 14.08
N ALA A 168 -3.05 -2.47 15.21
CA ALA A 168 -2.65 -1.88 16.49
C ALA A 168 -1.21 -2.30 16.86
N TYR A 169 -0.66 -3.24 16.08
CA TYR A 169 0.64 -3.84 16.24
C TYR A 169 1.55 -3.43 15.07
N GLU A 170 2.59 -2.69 15.40
CA GLU A 170 3.67 -2.31 14.48
C GLU A 170 4.69 -3.45 14.32
N HIS A 171 4.77 -4.37 15.29
CA HIS A 171 5.73 -5.47 15.32
C HIS A 171 5.10 -6.80 15.74
N PHE A 172 5.56 -7.92 15.15
CA PHE A 172 5.07 -9.26 15.48
C PHE A 172 5.22 -9.61 16.97
N CYS A 173 6.27 -9.14 17.65
CA CYS A 173 6.45 -9.40 19.08
C CYS A 173 5.29 -8.87 19.94
N GLN A 174 4.57 -7.83 19.51
CA GLN A 174 3.51 -7.21 20.31
C GLN A 174 2.28 -8.12 20.46
N VAL A 175 2.07 -9.05 19.52
CA VAL A 175 0.96 -10.02 19.55
C VAL A 175 1.29 -11.29 20.32
N LEU A 176 2.56 -11.50 20.68
CA LEU A 176 2.97 -12.63 21.50
C LEU A 176 2.47 -12.49 22.93
N SER A 177 2.19 -13.62 23.58
CA SER A 177 1.84 -13.69 25.00
C SER A 177 3.07 -13.42 25.88
N GLY A 178 2.87 -12.64 26.94
CA GLY A 178 3.88 -12.20 27.89
C GLY A 178 3.33 -11.06 28.75
N ALA A 179 3.85 -10.91 29.97
CA ALA A 179 3.36 -9.91 30.93
C ALA A 179 3.77 -8.48 30.53
N ASP A 180 4.95 -8.32 29.94
CA ASP A 180 5.49 -7.03 29.51
C ASP A 180 6.10 -7.07 28.10
N GLN A 181 6.53 -5.89 27.61
CA GLN A 181 7.15 -5.78 26.28
C GLN A 181 8.52 -6.48 26.18
N ARG A 182 9.22 -6.68 27.30
CA ARG A 182 10.54 -7.32 27.32
C ARG A 182 10.41 -8.83 27.13
N GLU A 183 9.50 -9.47 27.86
CA GLU A 183 9.20 -10.90 27.71
C GLU A 183 8.73 -11.21 26.29
N LYS A 184 7.85 -10.37 25.74
CA LYS A 184 7.37 -10.50 24.36
C LYS A 184 8.49 -10.42 23.32
N ARG A 185 9.44 -9.49 23.48
CA ARG A 185 10.62 -9.37 22.61
C ARG A 185 11.54 -10.58 22.75
N GLN A 186 11.84 -11.00 23.97
CA GLN A 186 12.66 -12.19 24.21
C GLN A 186 12.03 -13.47 23.62
N LYS A 187 10.71 -13.62 23.72
CA LYS A 187 9.98 -14.73 23.10
C LYS A 187 10.08 -14.68 21.57
N PHE A 188 9.99 -13.49 20.98
CA PHE A 188 10.20 -13.32 19.55
C PHE A 188 11.65 -13.64 19.13
N GLU A 189 12.65 -13.18 19.88
CA GLU A 189 14.07 -13.51 19.63
C GLU A 189 14.32 -15.02 19.71
N ARG A 190 13.71 -15.71 20.67
CA ARG A 190 13.75 -17.19 20.75
C ARG A 190 13.11 -17.84 19.52
N LEU A 191 11.96 -17.35 19.08
CA LEU A 191 11.31 -17.86 17.86
C LEU A 191 12.24 -17.70 16.66
N ILE A 192 12.83 -16.52 16.47
CA ILE A 192 13.81 -16.28 15.40
C ILE A 192 14.99 -17.23 15.51
N SER A 193 15.58 -17.38 16.71
CA SER A 193 16.70 -18.30 16.94
C SER A 193 16.36 -19.74 16.56
N VAL A 194 15.16 -20.21 16.90
CA VAL A 194 14.66 -21.54 16.54
C VAL A 194 14.51 -21.67 15.03
N LEU A 195 13.83 -20.70 14.38
CA LEU A 195 13.61 -20.71 12.93
C LEU A 195 14.92 -20.64 12.14
N THR A 196 15.92 -19.91 12.63
CA THR A 196 17.25 -19.84 12.01
C THR A 196 18.02 -21.15 12.21
N ARG A 197 18.01 -21.72 13.43
CA ARG A 197 18.68 -23.00 13.74
C ARG A 197 18.16 -24.13 12.87
N GLU A 198 16.84 -24.24 12.75
CA GLU A 198 16.19 -25.26 11.92
C GLU A 198 16.17 -24.92 10.43
N GLN A 199 16.86 -23.85 10.00
CA GLN A 199 16.98 -23.44 8.61
C GLN A 199 15.65 -23.14 7.90
N TRP A 200 14.67 -22.60 8.62
CA TRP A 200 13.45 -22.07 8.00
C TRP A 200 13.66 -20.66 7.46
N ILE A 201 14.52 -19.89 8.14
CA ILE A 201 14.85 -18.51 7.77
C ILE A 201 16.38 -18.29 7.73
N ALA A 202 16.82 -17.26 7.02
CA ALA A 202 18.21 -16.80 6.99
C ALA A 202 18.26 -15.28 7.27
N PRO A 203 19.33 -14.76 7.89
CA PRO A 203 19.53 -13.32 7.97
C PRO A 203 19.62 -12.68 6.58
N THR A 204 19.27 -11.39 6.49
CA THR A 204 19.46 -10.55 5.31
C THR A 204 20.38 -9.39 5.64
N ASP A 205 20.71 -8.57 4.64
CA ASP A 205 21.52 -7.35 4.84
C ASP A 205 20.77 -6.27 5.65
N ASN A 206 19.45 -6.42 5.84
CA ASN A 206 18.64 -5.55 6.67
C ASN A 206 18.47 -6.15 8.07
N ASP A 207 18.98 -5.46 9.09
CA ASP A 207 18.82 -5.87 10.48
C ASP A 207 17.35 -6.04 10.87
N GLY A 208 17.04 -7.16 11.53
CA GLY A 208 15.68 -7.51 11.94
C GLY A 208 14.80 -8.08 10.83
N VAL A 209 15.30 -8.21 9.59
CA VAL A 209 14.60 -8.85 8.47
C VAL A 209 15.28 -10.15 8.08
N TYR A 210 14.48 -11.20 7.95
CA TYR A 210 14.92 -12.56 7.63
C TYR A 210 14.31 -13.04 6.32
N ARG A 211 15.08 -13.77 5.50
CA ARG A 211 14.59 -14.41 4.28
C ARG A 211 14.04 -15.79 4.59
N PHE A 212 12.80 -16.04 4.21
CA PHE A 212 12.21 -17.37 4.27
C PHE A 212 12.85 -18.29 3.23
N ARG A 213 13.33 -19.46 3.64
CA ARG A 213 14.10 -20.36 2.76
C ARG A 213 13.22 -21.23 1.85
N ASN A 214 11.98 -21.52 2.23
CA ASN A 214 11.11 -22.38 1.41
C ASN A 214 10.45 -21.57 0.29
N THR A 215 10.73 -21.94 -0.96
CA THR A 215 10.18 -21.33 -2.18
C THR A 215 9.17 -22.24 -2.90
N GLY A 216 8.92 -23.46 -2.39
CA GLY A 216 8.04 -24.45 -3.01
C GLY A 216 6.55 -24.17 -2.80
N ARG A 217 5.70 -24.96 -3.46
CA ARG A 217 4.22 -24.84 -3.40
C ARG A 217 3.62 -24.92 -1.98
N GLY A 218 4.38 -25.44 -1.00
CA GLY A 218 3.99 -25.55 0.42
C GLY A 218 4.36 -24.36 1.30
N ALA A 219 5.16 -23.41 0.81
CA ALA A 219 5.71 -22.29 1.60
C ALA A 219 4.65 -21.49 2.36
N ARG A 220 3.55 -21.12 1.68
CA ARG A 220 2.44 -20.38 2.30
C ARG A 220 1.71 -21.18 3.39
N LEU A 221 1.57 -22.49 3.20
CA LEU A 221 0.88 -23.36 4.16
C LEU A 221 1.74 -23.59 5.39
N GLN A 222 3.05 -23.62 5.22
CA GLN A 222 4.00 -23.73 6.31
C GLN A 222 3.97 -22.50 7.23
N LEU A 223 3.94 -21.28 6.67
CA LEU A 223 3.79 -20.05 7.45
C LEU A 223 2.40 -19.92 8.09
N ALA A 224 1.36 -20.34 7.37
CA ALA A 224 0.00 -20.40 7.92
C ALA A 224 -0.12 -21.40 9.08
N ALA A 225 0.56 -22.55 8.98
CA ALA A 225 0.62 -23.54 10.05
C ALA A 225 1.42 -23.02 11.26
N LEU A 226 2.52 -22.29 11.05
CA LEU A 226 3.28 -21.68 12.13
C LEU A 226 2.41 -20.72 12.96
N TYR A 227 1.65 -19.85 12.28
CA TYR A 227 0.70 -18.96 12.96
C TYR A 227 -0.39 -19.74 13.71
N TYR A 228 -0.99 -20.75 13.05
CA TYR A 228 -2.01 -21.60 13.65
C TYR A 228 -1.52 -22.26 14.94
N VAL A 229 -0.31 -22.84 14.95
CA VAL A 229 0.25 -23.53 16.12
C VAL A 229 0.60 -22.52 17.22
N LEU A 230 1.19 -21.37 16.89
CA LEU A 230 1.44 -20.30 17.86
C LEU A 230 0.15 -19.84 18.56
N ASN A 231 -0.95 -19.72 17.82
CA ASN A 231 -2.25 -19.38 18.37
C ASN A 231 -2.80 -20.52 19.26
N LYS A 232 -2.84 -21.74 18.73
CA LYS A 232 -3.39 -22.92 19.43
C LYS A 232 -2.69 -23.23 20.76
N GLN A 233 -1.38 -22.99 20.84
CA GLN A 233 -0.59 -23.20 22.05
C GLN A 233 -0.59 -21.98 23.00
N GLY A 234 -1.32 -20.91 22.67
CA GLY A 234 -1.42 -19.71 23.51
C GLY A 234 -0.17 -18.82 23.49
N HIS A 235 0.70 -18.96 22.48
CA HIS A 235 1.81 -18.02 22.28
C HIS A 235 1.35 -16.69 21.68
N ILE A 236 0.12 -16.61 21.17
CA ILE A 236 -0.51 -15.38 20.68
C ILE A 236 -1.73 -15.10 21.56
N ALA A 237 -1.82 -13.89 22.11
CA ALA A 237 -2.84 -13.54 23.10
C ALA A 237 -4.20 -13.11 22.50
N GLN A 238 -4.24 -12.88 21.18
CA GLN A 238 -5.40 -12.29 20.51
C GLN A 238 -5.63 -12.89 19.12
N GLU A 239 -6.89 -13.03 18.74
CA GLU A 239 -7.26 -13.35 17.37
C GLU A 239 -7.07 -12.13 16.46
N LEU A 240 -6.42 -12.35 15.32
CA LEU A 240 -6.10 -11.33 14.34
C LEU A 240 -6.74 -11.66 13.00
N MET A 241 -7.08 -10.64 12.23
CA MET A 241 -7.60 -10.81 10.88
C MET A 241 -6.49 -11.26 9.92
N ALA A 242 -6.83 -12.03 8.89
CA ALA A 242 -5.88 -12.56 7.90
C ALA A 242 -4.91 -11.52 7.30
N THR A 243 -5.41 -10.30 7.05
CA THR A 243 -4.62 -9.19 6.54
C THR A 243 -3.62 -8.64 7.54
N GLN A 244 -3.96 -8.64 8.83
CA GLN A 244 -3.06 -8.21 9.91
C GLN A 244 -1.96 -9.24 10.13
N ILE A 245 -2.32 -10.53 10.11
CA ILE A 245 -1.35 -11.63 10.23
C ILE A 245 -0.31 -11.54 9.11
N ALA A 246 -0.76 -11.44 7.86
CA ALA A 246 0.13 -11.30 6.70
C ALA A 246 1.05 -10.08 6.83
N ALA A 247 0.52 -8.91 7.22
CA ALA A 247 1.31 -7.70 7.41
C ALA A 247 2.36 -7.85 8.54
N LEU A 248 2.03 -8.55 9.62
CA LEU A 248 2.98 -8.81 10.70
C LEU A 248 4.10 -9.75 10.28
N PHE A 249 3.83 -10.77 9.46
CA PHE A 249 4.89 -11.58 8.85
C PHE A 249 5.75 -10.74 7.90
N ASP A 250 5.13 -9.96 7.02
CA ASP A 250 5.85 -9.09 6.06
C ASP A 250 6.77 -8.05 6.75
N SER A 251 6.52 -7.73 8.04
CA SER A 251 7.33 -6.77 8.81
C SER A 251 8.73 -7.26 9.19
N TRP A 252 8.96 -8.58 9.22
CA TRP A 252 10.24 -9.18 9.63
C TRP A 252 10.68 -10.34 8.73
N LEU A 253 9.81 -10.81 7.82
CA LEU A 253 10.05 -11.98 6.98
C LEU A 253 9.88 -11.63 5.50
N SER A 254 10.97 -11.76 4.73
CA SER A 254 10.99 -11.63 3.27
C SER A 254 10.70 -12.99 2.61
N HIS A 255 9.74 -13.03 1.68
CA HIS A 255 9.37 -14.23 0.93
C HIS A 255 8.83 -13.91 -0.48
N HIS A 256 8.82 -14.90 -1.37
CA HIS A 256 8.34 -14.75 -2.76
C HIS A 256 6.85 -15.06 -2.97
N ILE A 257 6.07 -15.20 -1.89
CA ILE A 257 4.65 -15.55 -1.98
C ILE A 257 3.85 -14.31 -2.40
N SER A 258 2.95 -14.45 -3.38
CA SER A 258 2.09 -13.33 -3.78
C SER A 258 1.18 -12.90 -2.64
N ARG A 259 1.01 -11.58 -2.46
CA ARG A 259 0.28 -11.00 -1.32
C ARG A 259 -1.14 -11.55 -1.17
N ASP A 260 -1.88 -11.68 -2.28
CA ASP A 260 -3.24 -12.24 -2.25
C ASP A 260 -3.26 -13.70 -1.82
N SER A 261 -2.30 -14.49 -2.31
CA SER A 261 -2.16 -15.89 -1.90
C SER A 261 -1.74 -16.02 -0.44
N PHE A 262 -0.90 -15.10 0.04
CA PHE A 262 -0.39 -15.11 1.41
C PHE A 262 -1.51 -14.77 2.40
N VAL A 263 -2.23 -13.66 2.15
CA VAL A 263 -3.41 -13.27 2.93
C VAL A 263 -4.47 -14.38 2.90
N LYS A 264 -4.70 -15.02 1.75
CA LYS A 264 -5.67 -16.12 1.64
C LYS A 264 -5.34 -17.29 2.57
N ALA A 265 -4.07 -17.58 2.83
CA ALA A 265 -3.65 -18.70 3.67
C ALA A 265 -4.01 -18.50 5.17
N PHE A 266 -4.24 -17.26 5.60
CA PHE A 266 -4.63 -16.90 6.97
C PHE A 266 -6.13 -16.65 7.14
N GLN A 267 -6.94 -16.86 6.10
CA GLN A 267 -8.40 -16.76 6.24
C GLN A 267 -8.92 -17.84 7.21
N PRO A 268 -9.97 -17.56 8.00
CA PRO A 268 -10.51 -18.51 8.99
C PRO A 268 -10.75 -19.89 8.40
N GLU A 269 -11.33 -20.00 7.20
CA GLU A 269 -11.64 -21.28 6.57
C GLU A 269 -10.37 -22.07 6.20
N GLN A 270 -9.27 -21.36 5.91
CA GLN A 270 -7.97 -22.00 5.67
C GLN A 270 -7.27 -22.40 6.98
N GLN A 271 -7.46 -21.63 8.05
CA GLN A 271 -6.94 -21.93 9.37
C GLN A 271 -7.67 -23.13 9.99
N ASP A 272 -9.00 -23.20 9.85
CA ASP A 272 -9.83 -24.32 10.31
C ASP A 272 -9.45 -25.64 9.66
N ALA A 273 -9.01 -25.61 8.39
CA ALA A 273 -8.52 -26.80 7.71
C ALA A 273 -7.23 -27.39 8.32
N PHE A 274 -6.56 -26.71 9.26
CA PHE A 274 -5.49 -27.30 10.07
C PHE A 274 -6.01 -28.13 11.27
N ASN A 275 -7.30 -28.00 11.64
CA ASN A 275 -7.99 -28.92 12.56
C ASN A 275 -8.33 -30.24 11.84
N CYS A 276 -7.30 -30.95 11.38
CA CYS A 276 -7.44 -32.11 10.52
C CYS A 276 -6.82 -33.37 11.13
N SER A 277 -7.31 -34.54 10.70
CA SER A 277 -6.79 -35.84 11.13
C SER A 277 -5.40 -36.13 10.55
N VAL A 278 -4.67 -37.06 11.18
CA VAL A 278 -3.27 -37.42 10.82
C VAL A 278 -3.10 -37.79 9.34
N ARG A 279 -4.16 -38.26 8.67
CA ARG A 279 -4.14 -38.69 7.27
C ARG A 279 -4.19 -37.53 6.26
N GLN A 280 -4.47 -36.30 6.71
CA GLN A 280 -4.59 -35.13 5.84
C GLN A 280 -3.24 -34.45 5.60
N PRO A 281 -2.92 -33.98 4.37
CA PRO A 281 -1.63 -33.35 4.07
C PRO A 281 -1.29 -32.14 4.95
N ARG A 282 -2.31 -31.43 5.45
CA ARG A 282 -2.13 -30.26 6.33
C ARG A 282 -1.64 -30.63 7.72
N HIS A 283 -1.90 -31.85 8.17
CA HIS A 283 -1.47 -32.33 9.48
C HIS A 283 0.06 -32.33 9.61
N LYS A 284 0.78 -32.65 8.53
CA LYS A 284 2.25 -32.61 8.50
C LYS A 284 2.79 -31.22 8.86
N TYR A 285 2.24 -30.15 8.26
CA TYR A 285 2.70 -28.78 8.58
C TYR A 285 2.43 -28.41 10.03
N VAL A 286 1.30 -28.84 10.60
CA VAL A 286 0.97 -28.62 12.02
C VAL A 286 1.95 -29.36 12.92
N GLN A 287 2.26 -30.62 12.61
CA GLN A 287 3.19 -31.44 13.36
C GLN A 287 4.61 -30.86 13.30
N ASP A 288 5.07 -30.49 12.10
CA ASP A 288 6.38 -29.87 11.89
C ASP A 288 6.50 -28.57 12.70
N CYS A 289 5.47 -27.71 12.68
CA CYS A 289 5.45 -26.48 13.48
C CYS A 289 5.37 -26.76 14.99
N THR A 290 4.56 -27.74 15.42
CA THR A 290 4.44 -28.14 16.84
C THR A 290 5.78 -28.61 17.41
N LEU A 291 6.55 -29.36 16.62
CA LEU A 291 7.90 -29.79 17.01
C LEU A 291 8.89 -28.62 17.01
N LEU A 292 8.78 -27.74 16.01
CA LEU A 292 9.63 -26.57 15.85
C LEU A 292 9.55 -25.63 17.07
N ILE A 293 8.35 -25.28 17.50
CA ILE A 293 8.13 -24.30 18.59
C ILE A 293 7.84 -24.92 19.95
N ARG A 294 8.15 -26.22 20.16
CA ARG A 294 7.87 -26.93 21.41
C ARG A 294 8.45 -26.25 22.65
N ASP A 295 9.63 -25.66 22.51
CA ASP A 295 10.41 -25.09 23.61
C ASP A 295 10.38 -23.54 23.63
N LEU A 296 9.38 -22.93 22.98
CA LEU A 296 9.22 -21.48 22.80
C LEU A 296 8.59 -20.77 24.00
#